data_AF-A0A2V8ZMI6-F1
#
_entry.id   AF-A0A2V8ZMI6-F1
#
_cell.length_a   1.000
_cell.length_b   1.000
_cell.length_c   1.000
_cell.angle_alpha   90.00
_cell.angle_beta   90.00
_cell.angle_gamma   90.00
#
_symmetry.space_group_name_H-M   'P 1'
#
loop_
_entity.id
_entity.type
_entity.pdbx_description
1 polymer ?
#
loop_
_entity_poly.entity_id
_entity_poly.type
_entity_poly.pdbx_seq_one_letter_code
_entity_poly.pdbx_strand_id
1 'polypeptide(L)'
;MPQKELVLIASRAISLYLVFWSLGNLANVPALAFAISHYAGLPASAGQDYLYKLQLIQLLSHIVVSTGLFLAAVWTYRCGPKLEAYLSPSEN
;
A
#
# COMPACT_ATOMS: atom_id res chain seq x y z
N MET A 1 -28.48 -13.39 5.85
CA MET A 1 -27.07 -13.83 5.91
C MET A 1 -26.64 -13.88 7.36
N PRO A 2 -25.94 -14.94 7.80
CA PRO A 2 -25.28 -14.97 9.09
C PRO A 2 -24.26 -13.82 9.19
N GLN A 3 -24.18 -13.15 10.35
CA GLN A 3 -23.23 -12.06 10.61
C GLN A 3 -21.78 -12.46 10.29
N LYS A 4 -21.43 -13.72 10.57
CA LYS A 4 -20.15 -14.32 10.23
C LYS A 4 -19.80 -14.27 8.75
N GLU A 5 -20.76 -14.58 7.88
CA GLU A 5 -20.55 -14.54 6.43
C GLU A 5 -20.35 -13.11 5.95
N LEU A 6 -21.09 -12.15 6.52
CA LEU A 6 -20.94 -10.73 6.21
C LEU A 6 -19.56 -10.21 6.63
N VAL A 7 -19.09 -10.53 7.84
CA VAL A 7 -17.75 -10.14 8.31
C VAL A 7 -16.66 -10.73 7.42
N LEU A 8 -16.79 -12.00 7.03
CA LEU A 8 -15.84 -12.66 6.13
C LEU A 8 -15.80 -12.01 4.74
N ILE A 9 -16.96 -11.69 4.16
CA ILE A 9 -17.06 -11.03 2.85
C ILE A 9 -16.46 -9.62 2.94
N ALA A 10 -16.80 -8.84 3.96
CA ALA A 10 -16.30 -7.50 4.16
C ALA A 10 -14.77 -7.48 4.33
N SER A 11 -14.22 -8.37 5.17
CA SER A 11 -12.77 -8.54 5.38
C SER A 11 -12.05 -8.81 4.05
N ARG A 12 -12.58 -9.72 3.22
CA ARG A 12 -12.00 -10.07 1.92
C ARG A 12 -12.11 -8.93 0.91
N ALA A 13 -13.23 -8.22 0.88
CA ALA A 13 -13.42 -7.07 0.01
C ALA A 13 -12.44 -5.94 0.36
N ILE A 14 -12.26 -5.64 1.65
CA ILE A 14 -11.28 -4.66 2.13
C ILE A 14 -9.86 -5.11 1.77
N SER A 15 -9.53 -6.38 1.97
CA SER A 15 -8.21 -6.92 1.60
C SER A 15 -7.92 -6.70 0.11
N LEU A 16 -8.87 -7.04 -0.77
CA LEU A 16 -8.74 -6.82 -2.21
C LEU A 16 -8.61 -5.33 -2.57
N TYR A 17 -9.40 -4.46 -1.94
CA TYR A 17 -9.31 -3.02 -2.12
C TYR A 17 -7.92 -2.47 -1.76
N LEU A 18 -7.36 -2.92 -0.63
CA LEU A 18 -6.01 -2.54 -0.20
C LEU A 18 -4.93 -3.05 -1.15
N VAL A 19 -5.06 -4.28 -1.65
CA VAL A 19 -4.15 -4.83 -2.69
C VAL A 19 -4.23 -3.98 -3.96
N PHE A 20 -5.43 -3.63 -4.41
CA PHE A 20 -5.62 -2.80 -5.60
C PHE A 20 -4.90 -1.45 -5.47
N TRP A 21 -5.05 -0.76 -4.33
CA TRP A 21 -4.33 0.49 -4.06
C TRP A 21 -2.82 0.32 -3.91
N SER A 22 -2.36 -0.80 -3.36
CA SER A 22 -0.92 -1.11 -3.29
C SER A 22 -0.34 -1.27 -4.70
N LEU A 23 -1.01 -2.04 -5.57
CA LEU A 23 -0.60 -2.24 -6.96
C LEU A 23 -0.64 -0.93 -7.77
N GLY A 24 -1.68 -0.11 -7.58
CA GLY A 24 -1.77 1.21 -8.22
C GLY A 24 -0.64 2.15 -7.82
N ASN A 25 -0.19 2.10 -6.56
CA ASN A 25 1.00 2.84 -6.12
C ASN A 25 2.28 2.29 -6.75
N LEU A 26 2.46 0.96 -6.76
CA LEU A 26 3.63 0.31 -7.35
C LEU A 26 3.75 0.53 -8.86
N ALA A 27 2.64 0.76 -9.57
CA ALA A 27 2.67 1.09 -11.00
C ALA A 27 3.47 2.37 -11.32
N ASN A 28 3.66 3.27 -10.34
CA ASN A 28 4.48 4.47 -10.51
C ASN A 28 5.98 4.22 -10.34
N VAL A 29 6.37 3.11 -9.70
CA VAL A 29 7.78 2.80 -9.37
C VAL A 29 8.69 2.78 -10.61
N PRO A 30 8.33 2.16 -11.75
CA PRO A 30 9.18 2.18 -12.94
C PRO A 30 9.48 3.59 -13.46
N ALA A 31 8.45 4.46 -13.49
CA ALA A 31 8.62 5.84 -13.93
C ALA A 31 9.53 6.64 -13.00
N LEU A 32 9.38 6.46 -11.69
CA LEU A 32 10.21 7.11 -10.68
C LEU A 32 11.67 6.60 -10.73
N ALA A 33 11.86 5.29 -10.89
CA ALA A 33 13.19 4.69 -11.04
C ALA A 33 13.89 5.25 -12.28
N PHE A 34 13.18 5.33 -13.42
CA PHE A 34 13.70 5.95 -14.63
C PHE A 34 14.06 7.43 -14.41
N ALA A 35 13.19 8.20 -13.77
CA ALA A 35 13.44 9.62 -13.49
C ALA A 35 14.67 9.82 -12.59
N ILE A 36 14.83 9.01 -11.55
CA ILE A 36 16.02 9.02 -10.68
C ILE A 36 17.29 8.73 -11.49
N SER A 37 17.27 7.69 -12.33
CA SER A 37 18.41 7.36 -13.21
C SER A 37 18.71 8.49 -14.19
N HIS A 38 17.67 9.14 -14.74
CA HIS A 38 17.82 10.28 -15.63
C HIS A 38 18.53 11.45 -14.93
N TYR A 39 18.04 11.88 -13.76
CA TYR A 39 18.61 13.01 -13.03
C TYR A 39 20.00 12.71 -12.44
N ALA A 40 20.29 11.46 -12.09
CA ALA A 40 21.63 11.03 -11.65
C ALA A 40 22.69 11.11 -12.77
N GLY A 41 22.28 10.97 -14.03
CA GLY A 41 23.17 11.03 -15.20
C GLY A 41 23.41 12.43 -15.75
N LEU A 42 22.68 13.44 -15.28
CA LEU A 42 22.82 14.82 -15.73
C LEU A 42 23.94 15.55 -14.97
N PRO A 43 24.56 16.58 -15.58
CA PRO A 43 25.51 17.44 -14.88
C PRO A 43 24.91 18.05 -13.62
N ALA A 44 25.69 18.08 -12.55
CA ALA A 44 25.26 18.58 -11.26
C ALA A 44 24.87 20.08 -11.35
N SER A 45 23.61 20.37 -11.00
CA SER A 45 23.12 21.72 -10.75
C SER A 45 22.06 21.68 -9.66
N ALA A 46 21.79 22.81 -9.01
CA ALA A 46 20.81 22.87 -7.92
C ALA A 46 19.41 22.38 -8.35
N GLY A 47 18.99 22.66 -9.59
CA GLY A 47 17.72 22.18 -10.12
C GLY A 47 17.68 20.66 -10.31
N GLN A 48 18.76 20.07 -10.84
CA GLN A 48 18.83 18.62 -11.05
C GLN A 48 18.94 17.86 -9.72
N ASP A 49 19.71 18.38 -8.75
CA ASP A 49 19.82 17.78 -7.42
C ASP A 49 18.48 17.83 -6.66
N TYR A 50 17.73 18.94 -6.79
CA TYR A 50 16.38 19.04 -6.25
C TYR A 50 15.44 17.99 -6.87
N LEU A 51 15.42 17.88 -8.21
CA LEU A 51 14.55 16.93 -8.90
C LEU A 51 14.92 15.49 -8.54
N TYR A 52 16.21 15.15 -8.52
CA TYR A 52 16.70 13.85 -8.07
C TYR A 52 16.17 13.49 -6.68
N LYS A 53 16.35 14.39 -5.70
CA LYS A 53 15.89 14.18 -4.31
C LYS A 53 14.37 14.06 -4.23
N LEU A 54 13.63 14.89 -4.98
CA LEU A 54 12.17 14.82 -5.03
C LEU A 54 11.70 13.46 -5.54
N GLN A 55 12.27 12.98 -6.66
CA GLN A 55 11.91 11.67 -7.23
C GLN A 55 12.28 10.52 -6.27
N LEU A 56 13.43 10.63 -5.58
CA LEU A 56 13.83 9.65 -4.57
C LEU A 56 12.85 9.58 -3.39
N ILE A 57 12.42 10.73 -2.86
CA ILE A 57 11.42 10.80 -1.78
C ILE A 57 10.08 10.21 -2.25
N GLN A 58 9.65 10.51 -3.48
CA GLN A 58 8.44 9.96 -4.05
C GLN A 58 8.54 8.42 -4.17
N LEU A 59 9.65 7.90 -4.71
CA LEU A 59 9.88 6.46 -4.82
C LEU A 59 9.80 5.77 -3.46
N LEU A 60 10.50 6.29 -2.46
CA LEU A 60 10.50 5.72 -1.10
C LEU A 60 9.09 5.77 -0.50
N SER A 61 8.36 6.87 -0.70
CA SER A 61 6.99 7.02 -0.21
C SER A 61 6.05 5.98 -0.84
N HIS A 62 6.12 5.76 -2.16
CA HIS A 62 5.34 4.74 -2.83
C HIS A 62 5.66 3.33 -2.33
N ILE A 63 6.94 3.01 -2.08
CA ILE A 63 7.35 1.71 -1.53
C ILE A 63 6.78 1.52 -0.12
N VAL A 64 6.94 2.52 0.76
CA VAL A 64 6.46 2.46 2.15
C VAL A 64 4.93 2.32 2.20
N VAL A 65 4.20 3.15 1.45
CA VAL A 65 2.74 3.10 1.38
C VAL A 65 2.27 1.76 0.82
N SER A 66 2.85 1.28 -0.27
CA SER A 66 2.47 0.01 -0.89
C SER A 66 2.70 -1.17 0.06
N THR A 67 3.82 -1.16 0.79
CA THR A 67 4.14 -2.16 1.81
C THR A 67 3.13 -2.12 2.95
N GLY A 68 2.81 -0.92 3.47
CA GLY A 68 1.81 -0.74 4.52
C GLY A 68 0.43 -1.24 4.11
N LEU A 69 -0.01 -0.90 2.89
CA LEU A 69 -1.27 -1.38 2.32
C LEU A 69 -1.29 -2.91 2.16
N PHE A 70 -0.18 -3.50 1.71
CA PHE A 70 -0.09 -4.96 1.56
C PHE A 70 -0.12 -5.68 2.91
N LEU A 71 0.59 -5.18 3.92
CA LEU A 71 0.52 -5.70 5.28
C LEU A 71 -0.89 -5.59 5.86
N ALA A 72 -1.56 -4.46 5.66
CA ALA A 72 -2.95 -4.27 6.06
C ALA A 72 -3.91 -5.21 5.31
N ALA A 73 -3.66 -5.48 4.03
CA ALA A 73 -4.43 -6.44 3.24
C ALA A 73 -4.28 -7.87 3.75
N VAL A 74 -3.05 -8.30 4.06
CA VAL A 74 -2.77 -9.62 4.65
C VAL A 74 -3.41 -9.74 6.03
N TRP A 75 -3.31 -8.67 6.85
CA TRP A 75 -3.92 -8.63 8.16
C TRP A 75 -5.44 -8.76 8.08
N THR A 76 -6.10 -7.96 7.24
CA THR A 76 -7.56 -8.00 7.06
C THR A 76 -8.02 -9.36 6.52
N TYR A 77 -7.28 -9.97 5.60
CA TYR A 77 -7.56 -11.31 5.08
C TYR A 77 -7.44 -12.40 6.15
N ARG A 78 -6.34 -12.39 6.93
CA ARG A 78 -6.06 -13.44 7.94
C ARG A 78 -6.88 -13.27 9.22
N CYS A 79 -7.13 -12.04 9.64
CA CYS A 79 -7.81 -11.73 10.89
C CYS A 79 -9.33 -11.63 10.75
N GLY A 80 -9.94 -11.84 9.57
CA GLY A 80 -11.41 -11.82 9.40
C GLY A 80 -12.17 -12.60 10.50
N PRO A 81 -11.77 -13.83 10.86
CA PRO A 81 -12.39 -14.59 11.96
C PRO A 81 -12.08 -14.06 13.37
N LYS A 82 -10.95 -13.37 13.58
CA LYS A 82 -10.61 -12.74 14.87
C LYS A 82 -11.26 -11.37 15.04
N LEU A 83 -11.44 -10.63 13.95
CA LEU A 83 -12.21 -9.39 13.87
C LEU A 83 -13.68 -9.65 14.21
N GLU A 84 -14.23 -10.79 13.81
CA GLU A 84 -15.57 -11.24 14.23
C GLU A 84 -15.68 -11.30 15.77
N ALA A 85 -14.72 -11.93 16.45
CA ALA A 85 -14.72 -12.03 17.92
C ALA A 85 -14.54 -10.67 18.62
N TYR A 86 -13.85 -9.72 17.99
CA TYR A 86 -13.70 -8.35 18.51
C TYR A 86 -14.93 -7.46 18.24
N LEU A 87 -15.57 -7.61 17.08
CA LEU A 87 -16.70 -6.77 16.64
C LEU A 87 -18.06 -7.34 17.06
N SER A 88 -18.10 -8.62 17.43
CA SER A 88 -19.27 -9.31 17.96
C SER A 88 -18.86 -10.17 19.17
N PRO A 89 -18.54 -9.53 20.31
CA PRO A 89 -18.24 -10.27 21.53
C PRO A 89 -19.43 -11.19 21.84
N SER A 90 -19.18 -12.46 22.18
CA SER A 90 -20.24 -13.31 22.72
C SER A 90 -20.73 -12.69 24.02
N GLU A 91 -22.02 -12.36 24.11
CA GLU A 91 -22.66 -12.00 25.37
C GLU A 91 -22.52 -13.19 26.34
N ASN A 92 -21.54 -13.11 27.23
CA ASN A 92 -21.48 -13.88 28.47
C ASN A 92 -21.49 -12.89 29.62
#